data_AF-A0A1I5TQP3-F1
#
_entry.id   AF-A0A1I5TQP3-F1
#
_cell.length_a   1.000
_cell.length_b   1.000
_cell.length_c   1.000
_cell.angle_alpha   90.00
_cell.angle_beta   90.00
_cell.angle_gamma   90.00
#
_symmetry.space_group_name_H-M   'P 1'
#
loop_
_entity.id
_entity.type
_entity.pdbx_description
1 polymer ?
#
loop_
_entity_poly.entity_id
_entity_poly.type
_entity_poly.pdbx_seq_one_letter_code
_entity_poly.pdbx_strand_id
1 'polypeptide(L)'
;MELFATVISGVLIFVLGQLLLKLVVEPLQELKKEIALTLDSLFFYKYKISSPNANLEKDIFEVSSILRKHSSNLEVKSSIIPFYNCWYKLRILPSKKNIKKATNKLIGISNSLSPNNNNNNGIENSFQVKEVKTLLRTSSKSSIIKSLIITIIILLSIYFLNSAINNAVKFYCDKNITTVRDSKK
;
A
#
# COMPACT_ATOMS: atom_id res chain seq x y z
N MET A 1 -22.43 -20.99 -28.41
CA MET A 1 -21.09 -20.37 -28.32
C MET A 1 -21.12 -19.04 -27.56
N GLU A 2 -22.13 -18.19 -27.74
CA GLU A 2 -22.18 -16.85 -27.14
C GLU A 2 -22.33 -16.82 -25.61
N LEU A 3 -23.19 -17.68 -25.03
CA LEU A 3 -23.31 -17.80 -23.57
C LEU A 3 -22.00 -18.21 -22.89
N PHE A 4 -21.20 -19.05 -23.55
CA PHE A 4 -19.90 -19.46 -23.03
C PHE A 4 -18.91 -18.28 -23.04
N ALA A 5 -18.93 -17.45 -24.08
CA ALA A 5 -18.08 -16.27 -24.19
C ALA A 5 -18.43 -15.20 -23.15
N THR A 6 -19.70 -14.96 -22.87
CA THR A 6 -20.13 -13.98 -21.85
C THR A 6 -19.77 -14.43 -20.44
N VAL A 7 -19.94 -15.72 -20.13
CA VAL A 7 -19.55 -16.29 -18.84
C VAL A 7 -18.03 -16.23 -18.65
N ILE A 8 -17.25 -16.62 -19.66
CA ILE A 8 -15.78 -16.56 -19.60
C ILE A 8 -15.29 -15.11 -19.42
N SER A 9 -15.92 -14.16 -20.12
CA SER A 9 -15.59 -12.73 -19.99
C SER A 9 -15.85 -12.21 -18.57
N GLY A 10 -16.99 -12.57 -17.97
CA GLY A 10 -17.30 -12.20 -16.59
C GLY A 10 -16.29 -12.76 -15.59
N VAL A 11 -15.89 -14.03 -15.74
CA VAL A 11 -14.87 -14.67 -14.89
C VAL A 11 -13.51 -13.98 -15.05
N LEU A 12 -13.09 -13.65 -16.26
CA LEU A 12 -11.82 -12.94 -16.51
C LEU A 12 -11.79 -11.57 -15.82
N ILE A 13 -12.86 -10.78 -15.95
CA ILE A 13 -12.96 -9.47 -15.30
C ILE A 13 -12.90 -9.62 -13.77
N PHE A 14 -13.62 -10.59 -13.22
CA PHE A 14 -13.60 -10.87 -11.78
C PHE A 14 -12.18 -11.23 -11.30
N VAL A 15 -11.49 -12.13 -12.00
CA VAL A 15 -10.12 -12.55 -11.66
C VAL A 15 -9.16 -11.37 -11.73
N LEU A 16 -9.25 -10.52 -12.77
CA LEU A 16 -8.44 -9.31 -12.90
C LEU A 16 -8.71 -8.32 -11.75
N GLY A 17 -9.97 -8.13 -11.36
CA GLY A 17 -10.34 -7.30 -10.22
C GLY A 17 -9.73 -7.81 -8.91
N GLN A 18 -9.80 -9.12 -8.67
CA GLN A 18 -9.20 -9.75 -7.49
C GLN A 18 -7.67 -9.63 -7.48
N LEU A 19 -7.02 -9.76 -8.63
CA LEU A 19 -5.58 -9.57 -8.76
C LEU A 19 -5.18 -8.13 -8.43
N LEU A 20 -5.91 -7.13 -8.93
CA LEU A 20 -5.64 -5.73 -8.58
C LEU A 20 -5.85 -5.46 -7.09
N LEU A 21 -6.88 -6.05 -6.48
CA LEU A 21 -7.14 -5.89 -5.05
C LEU A 21 -5.98 -6.45 -4.21
N LYS A 22 -5.58 -7.70 -4.46
CA LYS A 22 -4.49 -8.36 -3.70
C LYS A 22 -3.10 -7.79 -3.99
N LEU A 23 -2.78 -7.51 -5.25
CA LEU A 23 -1.42 -7.10 -5.61
C LEU A 23 -1.16 -5.61 -5.38
N VAL A 24 -2.21 -4.78 -5.32
CA VAL A 24 -2.05 -3.33 -5.22
C VAL A 24 -2.70 -2.79 -3.95
N VAL A 25 -3.98 -3.09 -3.71
CA VAL A 25 -4.73 -2.44 -2.63
C VAL A 25 -4.25 -2.93 -1.26
N GLU A 26 -4.11 -4.24 -1.08
CA GLU A 26 -3.64 -4.84 0.17
C GLU A 26 -2.25 -4.33 0.60
N PRO A 27 -1.18 -4.41 -0.22
CA PRO A 27 0.16 -3.97 0.21
C PRO A 27 0.21 -2.46 0.53
N LEU A 28 -0.58 -1.63 -0.17
CA LEU A 28 -0.72 -0.21 0.16
C LEU A 28 -1.38 0.01 1.52
N GLN A 29 -2.41 -0.76 1.85
CA GLN A 29 -3.09 -0.68 3.14
C GLN A 29 -2.19 -1.19 4.27
N GLU A 30 -1.46 -2.27 4.04
CA GLU A 30 -0.54 -2.84 5.04
C GLU A 30 0.60 -1.90 5.41
N LEU A 31 1.22 -1.22 4.44
CA LEU A 31 2.24 -0.21 4.74
C LEU A 31 1.65 0.96 5.53
N LYS A 32 0.47 1.45 5.14
CA LYS A 32 -0.19 2.54 5.88
C LYS A 32 -0.55 2.14 7.31
N LYS A 33 -1.03 0.91 7.49
CA LYS A 33 -1.30 0.34 8.81
C LYS A 33 -0.01 0.28 9.63
N GLU A 34 1.11 -0.16 9.04
CA GLU A 34 2.40 -0.19 9.74
C GLU A 34 2.87 1.21 10.13
N ILE A 35 2.73 2.20 9.24
CA ILE A 35 3.04 3.60 9.55
C ILE A 35 2.21 4.08 10.74
N ALA A 36 0.90 3.79 10.74
CA ALA A 36 0.02 4.18 11.83
C ALA A 36 0.43 3.51 13.16
N LEU A 37 0.68 2.20 13.15
CA LEU A 37 1.14 1.45 14.34
C LEU A 37 2.49 1.95 14.86
N THR A 38 3.39 2.32 13.96
CA THR A 38 4.70 2.91 14.33
C THR A 38 4.49 4.24 15.04
N LEU A 39 3.68 5.13 14.46
CA LEU A 39 3.40 6.45 15.04
C LEU A 39 2.65 6.34 16.38
N ASP A 40 1.72 5.39 16.48
CA ASP A 40 1.00 5.09 17.71
C ASP A 40 1.95 4.60 18.81
N SER A 41 2.82 3.64 18.51
CA SER A 41 3.83 3.13 19.45
C SER A 41 4.80 4.23 19.91
N LEU A 42 5.23 5.11 19.00
CA LEU A 42 6.07 6.27 19.37
C LEU A 42 5.34 7.24 20.30
N PHE A 43 4.02 7.38 20.15
CA PHE A 43 3.22 8.25 21.01
C PHE A 43 2.98 7.61 22.38
N PHE A 44 2.61 6.33 22.38
CA PHE A 44 2.36 5.54 23.58
C PHE A 44 3.61 5.44 24.47
N TYR A 45 4.77 5.14 23.88
CA TYR A 45 6.04 5.00 24.61
C TYR A 45 6.83 6.30 24.75
N LYS A 46 6.25 7.47 24.46
CA LYS A 46 6.95 8.76 24.47
C LYS A 46 7.71 9.02 25.77
N TYR A 47 7.11 8.72 26.93
CA TYR A 47 7.76 8.88 28.22
C TYR A 47 9.01 8.00 28.34
N LYS A 48 8.89 6.70 28.03
CA LYS A 48 10.01 5.75 28.08
C LYS A 48 11.13 6.11 27.10
N ILE A 49 10.78 6.67 25.94
CA ILE A 49 11.74 7.10 24.90
C ILE A 49 12.48 8.40 25.31
N SER A 50 11.77 9.34 25.93
CA SER A 50 12.29 10.68 26.26
C SER A 50 12.94 10.77 27.63
N SER A 51 12.65 9.82 28.51
CA SER A 51 13.22 9.73 29.86
C SER A 51 13.42 8.25 30.22
N PRO A 52 14.36 7.56 29.55
CA PRO A 52 14.63 6.16 29.84
C PRO A 52 15.14 6.01 31.27
N ASN A 53 14.35 5.38 32.12
CA ASN A 53 14.73 5.11 33.51
C ASN A 53 15.47 3.77 33.60
N ALA A 54 16.76 3.81 33.95
CA ALA A 54 17.62 2.63 34.03
C ALA A 54 17.09 1.53 34.96
N ASN A 55 16.22 1.87 35.92
CA ASN A 55 15.63 0.91 36.85
C ASN A 55 14.52 0.03 36.25
N LEU A 56 14.11 0.28 35.00
CA LEU A 56 13.08 -0.46 34.26
C LEU A 56 13.65 -1.11 33.00
N GLU A 57 14.79 -1.78 33.14
CA GLU A 57 15.56 -2.37 32.02
C GLU A 57 14.71 -3.27 31.10
N LYS A 58 13.83 -4.10 31.68
CA LYS A 58 12.93 -4.99 30.93
C LYS A 58 11.97 -4.21 30.03
N ASP A 59 11.36 -3.16 30.56
CA ASP A 59 10.42 -2.31 29.82
C ASP A 59 11.11 -1.55 28.69
N ILE A 60 12.34 -1.08 28.93
CA ILE A 60 13.12 -0.36 27.93
C ILE A 60 13.54 -1.30 26.80
N PHE A 61 13.99 -2.51 27.14
CA PHE A 61 14.32 -3.54 26.17
C PHE A 61 13.11 -3.89 25.29
N GLU A 62 11.92 -4.02 25.90
CA GLU A 62 10.67 -4.26 25.16
C GLU A 62 10.40 -3.14 24.16
N VAL A 63 10.45 -1.87 24.58
CA VAL A 63 10.26 -0.72 23.68
C VAL A 63 11.28 -0.72 22.55
N SER A 64 12.56 -0.97 22.86
CA SER A 64 13.62 -1.07 21.85
C SER A 64 13.31 -2.16 20.80
N SER A 65 12.85 -3.33 21.25
CA SER A 65 12.47 -4.43 20.37
C SER A 65 11.27 -4.10 19.48
N ILE A 66 10.27 -3.39 20.01
CA ILE A 66 9.08 -2.93 19.28
C ILE A 66 9.49 -1.94 18.19
N LEU A 67 10.37 -0.98 18.50
CA LEU A 67 10.87 0.00 17.53
C LEU A 67 11.70 -0.66 16.42
N ARG A 68 12.54 -1.65 16.76
CA ARG A 68 13.25 -2.47 15.76
C ARG A 68 12.28 -3.23 14.85
N LYS A 69 11.23 -3.82 15.43
CA LYS A 69 10.22 -4.54 14.66
C LYS A 69 9.49 -3.61 13.68
N HIS A 70 9.06 -2.43 14.13
CA HIS A 70 8.44 -1.43 13.25
C HIS A 70 9.39 -0.98 12.15
N SER A 71 10.66 -0.72 12.46
CA SER A 71 11.66 -0.34 11.45
C SER A 71 11.80 -1.40 10.36
N SER A 72 11.87 -2.67 10.75
CA SER A 72 12.00 -3.81 9.82
C SER A 72 10.74 -3.97 8.98
N ASN A 73 9.57 -3.91 9.61
CA ASN A 73 8.28 -4.03 8.92
C ASN A 73 8.05 -2.90 7.91
N LEU A 74 8.43 -1.66 8.25
CA LEU A 74 8.32 -0.52 7.32
C LEU A 74 9.17 -0.73 6.07
N GLU A 75 10.41 -1.19 6.23
CA GLU A 75 11.30 -1.46 5.10
C GLU A 75 10.72 -2.58 4.22
N VAL A 76 10.36 -3.72 4.82
CA VAL A 76 9.82 -4.89 4.11
C VAL A 76 8.53 -4.54 3.37
N LYS A 77 7.55 -3.96 4.05
CA LYS A 77 6.26 -3.59 3.44
C LYS A 77 6.41 -2.55 2.33
N SER A 78 7.37 -1.62 2.46
CA SER A 78 7.65 -0.65 1.40
C SER A 78 8.33 -1.26 0.16
N SER A 79 9.03 -2.38 0.33
CA SER A 79 9.71 -3.08 -0.77
C SER A 79 8.76 -3.88 -1.66
N ILE A 80 7.69 -4.43 -1.06
CA ILE A 80 6.71 -5.30 -1.73
C ILE A 80 5.76 -4.51 -2.66
N ILE A 81 5.55 -3.21 -2.39
CA ILE A 81 4.58 -2.40 -3.16
C ILE A 81 5.04 -2.22 -4.62
N PRO A 82 4.24 -2.67 -5.60
CA PRO A 82 4.54 -2.47 -7.01
C PRO A 82 4.35 -1.01 -7.40
N PHE A 83 5.13 -0.55 -8.38
CA PHE A 83 5.06 0.81 -8.93
C PHE A 83 5.08 1.92 -7.86
N TYR A 84 5.86 1.74 -6.78
CA TYR A 84 5.96 2.66 -5.64
C TYR A 84 6.03 4.15 -6.05
N ASN A 85 6.80 4.47 -7.08
CA ASN A 85 6.98 5.84 -7.57
C ASN A 85 5.67 6.48 -8.05
N CYS A 86 4.73 5.70 -8.59
CA CYS A 86 3.40 6.18 -8.97
C CYS A 86 2.62 6.62 -7.72
N TRP A 87 2.57 5.76 -6.70
CA TRP A 87 1.90 6.04 -5.42
C TRP A 87 2.49 7.24 -4.68
N TYR A 88 3.82 7.38 -4.75
CA TYR A 88 4.51 8.55 -4.21
C TYR A 88 4.12 9.84 -4.95
N LYS A 89 4.12 9.84 -6.29
CA LYS A 89 3.70 11.01 -7.10
C LYS A 89 2.25 11.41 -6.81
N LEU A 90 1.38 10.43 -6.58
CA LEU A 90 -0.01 10.66 -6.14
C LEU A 90 -0.13 11.14 -4.67
N ARG A 91 0.99 11.33 -3.97
CA ARG A 91 1.08 11.76 -2.55
C ARG A 91 0.34 10.84 -1.59
N ILE A 92 0.23 9.56 -1.94
CA ILE A 92 -0.45 8.52 -1.17
C ILE A 92 0.49 7.94 -0.11
N LEU A 93 1.74 7.76 -0.49
CA LEU A 93 2.81 7.18 0.31
C LEU A 93 3.95 8.19 0.52
N PRO A 94 4.77 8.04 1.58
CA PRO A 94 6.00 8.80 1.72
C PRO A 94 6.99 8.35 0.63
N SER A 95 8.05 9.11 0.37
CA SER A 95 9.09 8.63 -0.55
C SER A 95 9.83 7.43 0.07
N LYS A 96 10.35 6.50 -0.75
CA LYS A 96 11.21 5.41 -0.25
C LYS A 96 12.39 5.94 0.57
N LYS A 97 12.96 7.09 0.16
CA LYS A 97 14.02 7.78 0.90
C LYS A 97 13.56 8.19 2.30
N ASN A 98 12.34 8.69 2.44
CA ASN A 98 11.78 9.08 3.73
C ASN A 98 11.49 7.87 4.62
N ILE A 99 10.97 6.78 4.04
CA ILE A 99 10.80 5.51 4.78
C ILE A 99 12.15 5.04 5.30
N LYS A 100 13.16 4.92 4.44
CA LYS A 100 14.49 4.49 4.85
C LYS A 100 15.11 5.39 5.93
N LYS A 101 14.95 6.71 5.80
CA LYS A 101 15.37 7.66 6.84
C LYS A 101 14.63 7.45 8.16
N ALA A 102 13.31 7.21 8.12
CA ALA A 102 12.52 6.93 9.31
C ALA A 102 12.93 5.60 9.96
N THR A 103 13.11 4.53 9.17
CA THR A 103 13.65 3.24 9.60
C THR A 103 14.98 3.40 10.33
N ASN A 104 15.93 4.13 9.74
CA ASN A 104 17.23 4.36 10.36
C ASN A 104 17.13 5.13 11.70
N LYS A 105 16.24 6.13 11.79
CA LYS A 105 15.99 6.85 13.04
C LYS A 105 15.34 5.96 14.10
N LEU A 106 14.39 5.10 13.72
CA LEU A 106 13.80 4.12 14.64
C LEU A 106 14.85 3.16 15.20
N ILE A 107 15.77 2.68 14.35
CA ILE A 107 16.91 1.86 14.78
C ILE A 107 17.83 2.65 15.71
N GLY A 108 18.10 3.92 15.39
CA GLY A 108 18.88 4.82 16.25
C GLY A 108 18.28 4.96 17.65
N ILE A 109 16.97 5.23 17.73
CA ILE A 109 16.24 5.30 19.00
C ILE A 109 16.29 3.94 19.73
N SER A 110 16.09 2.82 19.02
CA SER A 110 16.19 1.49 19.63
C SER A 110 17.58 1.22 20.24
N ASN A 111 18.65 1.61 19.54
CA ASN A 111 20.02 1.48 20.03
C ASN A 111 20.31 2.41 21.21
N SER A 112 19.73 3.61 21.24
CA SER A 112 19.85 4.54 22.37
C SER A 112 19.06 4.10 23.61
N LEU A 113 18.12 3.17 23.45
CA LEU A 113 17.40 2.52 24.54
C LEU A 113 18.06 1.19 24.96
N SER A 114 19.22 0.82 24.40
CA SER A 114 19.89 -0.41 24.84
C SER A 114 20.34 -0.29 26.30
N PRO A 115 20.13 -1.31 27.16
CA PRO A 115 20.59 -1.29 28.55
C PRO A 115 22.09 -1.01 28.71
N ASN A 116 22.88 -1.44 27.72
CA ASN A 116 24.33 -1.26 27.70
C ASN A 116 24.77 0.12 27.21
N ASN A 117 23.83 1.02 26.90
CA ASN A 117 24.13 2.38 26.49
C ASN A 117 24.04 3.32 27.70
N ASN A 118 25.15 3.99 28.01
CA ASN A 118 25.22 4.95 29.12
C ASN A 118 24.90 6.38 28.67
N ASN A 119 24.76 6.61 27.35
CA ASN A 119 24.54 7.93 26.74
C ASN A 119 23.08 8.11 26.31
N ASN A 120 22.15 7.81 27.22
CA ASN A 120 20.72 7.79 26.93
C ASN A 120 20.17 9.22 26.86
N ASN A 121 20.36 9.87 25.72
CA ASN A 121 19.95 11.25 25.48
C ASN A 121 18.46 11.32 25.11
N GLY A 122 17.60 11.38 26.13
CA GLY A 122 16.16 11.52 25.97
C GLY A 122 15.73 12.72 25.08
N ILE A 123 16.51 13.81 25.10
CA ILE A 123 16.31 14.98 24.23
C ILE A 123 16.51 14.61 22.76
N GLU A 124 17.61 13.93 22.43
CA GLU A 124 17.92 13.49 21.06
C GLU A 124 16.86 12.52 20.56
N ASN A 125 16.45 11.57 21.40
CA ASN A 125 15.36 10.66 21.08
C ASN A 125 14.06 11.41 20.76
N SER A 126 13.71 12.43 21.57
CA SER A 126 12.51 13.23 21.32
C SER A 126 12.57 13.99 19.97
N PHE A 127 13.77 14.42 19.54
CA PHE A 127 13.99 15.05 18.25
C PHE A 127 13.85 14.03 17.11
N GLN A 128 14.47 12.86 17.25
CA GLN A 128 14.34 11.78 16.27
C GLN A 128 12.88 11.33 16.10
N VAL A 129 12.10 11.25 17.19
CA VAL A 129 10.66 10.95 17.13
C VAL A 129 9.91 11.99 16.30
N LYS A 130 10.19 13.29 16.50
CA LYS A 130 9.57 14.36 15.72
C LYS A 130 9.90 14.23 14.24
N GLU A 131 11.15 13.92 13.90
CA GLU A 131 11.57 13.70 12.51
C GLU A 131 10.95 12.45 11.89
N VAL A 132 10.85 11.35 12.62
CA VAL A 132 10.14 10.15 12.12
C VAL A 132 8.70 10.51 11.78
N LYS A 133 8.03 11.28 12.64
CA LYS A 133 6.66 11.75 12.39
C LYS A 133 6.57 12.62 11.13
N THR A 134 7.52 13.53 10.89
CA THR A 134 7.51 14.37 9.69
C THR A 134 7.82 13.58 8.43
N LEU A 135 8.77 12.65 8.49
CA LEU A 135 9.15 11.78 7.36
C LEU A 135 8.02 10.85 6.93
N LEU A 136 7.30 10.28 7.88
CA LEU A 136 6.18 9.35 7.65
C LEU A 136 4.84 10.05 7.42
N ARG A 137 4.79 11.39 7.49
CA ARG A 137 3.54 12.15 7.34
C ARG A 137 2.99 11.99 5.91
N THR A 138 2.03 11.08 5.77
CA THR A 138 1.29 10.88 4.53
C THR A 138 -0.02 11.65 4.56
N SER A 139 -0.43 12.18 3.41
CA SER A 139 -1.77 12.75 3.27
C SER A 139 -2.78 11.60 3.35
N SER A 140 -3.71 11.65 4.31
CA SER A 140 -4.78 10.65 4.47
C SER A 140 -5.80 10.78 3.33
N LYS A 141 -5.39 10.38 2.13
CA LYS A 141 -6.24 10.34 0.93
C LYS A 141 -6.78 8.93 0.66
N SER A 142 -6.94 8.12 1.71
CA SER A 142 -7.42 6.72 1.61
C SER A 142 -8.72 6.60 0.81
N SER A 143 -9.66 7.53 1.03
CA SER A 143 -10.95 7.58 0.33
C SER A 143 -10.81 7.87 -1.17
N ILE A 144 -9.89 8.77 -1.55
CA ILE A 144 -9.65 9.16 -2.94
C ILE A 144 -9.02 8.01 -3.73
N ILE A 145 -8.19 7.18 -3.10
CA ILE A 145 -7.55 6.02 -3.76
C ILE A 145 -8.57 4.93 -4.03
N LYS A 146 -9.44 4.64 -3.05
CA LYS A 146 -10.56 3.71 -3.25
C LYS A 146 -11.41 4.19 -4.41
N SER A 147 -11.77 5.48 -4.43
CA SER A 147 -12.52 6.10 -5.52
C SER A 147 -11.79 5.98 -6.87
N LEU A 148 -10.51 6.33 -6.96
CA LEU A 148 -9.74 6.28 -8.22
C LEU A 148 -9.61 4.85 -8.77
N ILE A 149 -9.35 3.87 -7.90
CA ILE A 149 -9.23 2.46 -8.28
C ILE A 149 -10.58 1.93 -8.73
N ILE A 150 -11.67 2.24 -8.02
CA ILE A 150 -13.03 1.90 -8.44
C ILE A 150 -13.34 2.51 -9.80
N THR A 151 -13.02 3.78 -10.02
CA THR A 151 -13.24 4.46 -11.31
C THR A 151 -12.43 3.80 -12.43
N ILE A 152 -11.17 3.43 -12.19
CA ILE A 152 -10.34 2.73 -13.18
C ILE A 152 -10.92 1.35 -13.51
N ILE A 153 -11.38 0.60 -12.50
CA ILE A 153 -12.03 -0.71 -12.70
C ILE A 153 -13.33 -0.54 -13.52
N ILE A 154 -14.15 0.46 -13.18
CA ILE A 154 -15.38 0.77 -13.91
C ILE A 154 -15.05 1.12 -15.37
N LEU A 155 -14.09 2.00 -15.62
CA LEU A 155 -13.69 2.39 -16.98
C LEU A 155 -13.14 1.19 -17.79
N LEU A 156 -12.33 0.33 -17.16
CA LEU A 156 -11.84 -0.91 -17.78
C LEU A 156 -13.00 -1.87 -18.11
N SER A 157 -13.96 -2.02 -17.21
CA SER A 157 -15.13 -2.87 -17.44
C SER A 157 -16.03 -2.35 -18.57
N ILE A 158 -16.25 -1.02 -18.63
CA ILE A 158 -17.00 -0.37 -19.73
C ILE A 158 -16.28 -0.56 -21.06
N TYR A 159 -14.95 -0.35 -21.09
CA TYR A 159 -14.15 -0.54 -22.29
C TYR A 159 -14.25 -1.98 -22.82
N PHE A 160 -14.15 -2.97 -21.94
CA PHE A 160 -14.23 -4.38 -22.31
C PHE A 160 -15.62 -4.77 -22.81
N LEU A 161 -16.68 -4.26 -22.18
CA LEU A 161 -18.06 -4.47 -22.61
C LEU A 161 -18.31 -3.89 -24.01
N ASN A 162 -17.85 -2.67 -24.26
CA ASN A 162 -17.96 -2.03 -25.57
C ASN A 162 -17.19 -2.82 -26.65
N SER A 163 -16.00 -3.33 -26.32
CA SER A 163 -15.23 -4.18 -27.24
C SER A 163 -15.97 -5.48 -27.59
N ALA A 164 -16.58 -6.13 -26.59
CA ALA A 164 -17.37 -7.35 -26.79
C ALA A 164 -18.60 -7.10 -27.67
N ILE A 165 -19.34 -6.01 -27.42
CA ILE A 165 -20.51 -5.63 -28.21
C ILE A 165 -20.11 -5.35 -29.67
N ASN A 166 -19.05 -4.58 -29.89
CA ASN A 166 -18.59 -4.26 -31.25
C ASN A 166 -18.18 -5.52 -32.03
N ASN A 167 -17.52 -6.47 -31.37
CA ASN A 167 -17.16 -7.75 -32.00
C ASN A 167 -18.40 -8.60 -32.32
N ALA A 168 -19.40 -8.63 -31.43
CA ALA A 168 -20.65 -9.35 -31.67
C ALA A 168 -21.45 -8.74 -32.83
N VAL A 169 -21.56 -7.41 -32.89
CA VAL A 169 -22.24 -6.69 -33.99
C VAL A 169 -21.54 -6.96 -35.32
N LYS A 170 -20.20 -6.87 -35.36
CA LYS A 170 -19.43 -7.16 -36.58
C LYS A 170 -19.67 -8.58 -37.08
N PHE A 171 -19.69 -9.55 -36.16
CA PHE A 171 -19.98 -10.95 -36.50
C PHE A 171 -21.41 -11.15 -37.03
N TYR A 172 -22.41 -10.50 -36.43
CA TYR A 172 -23.80 -10.56 -36.91
C TYR A 172 -23.97 -9.91 -38.29
N CYS A 173 -23.31 -8.77 -38.53
CA CYS A 173 -23.30 -8.13 -39.85
C CYS A 173 -22.67 -9.02 -40.93
N ASP A 174 -21.50 -9.60 -40.66
CA ASP A 174 -20.84 -10.51 -41.60
C ASP A 174 -21.71 -11.76 -41.89
N LYS A 175 -22.34 -12.32 -40.85
CA LYS A 175 -23.22 -13.48 -41.01
C LYS A 175 -24.46 -13.15 -41.85
N ASN A 176 -25.10 -12.00 -41.63
CA ASN A 176 -26.25 -11.56 -42.43
C ASN A 176 -25.88 -11.25 -43.89
N ILE A 177 -24.67 -10.74 -44.14
CA ILE A 177 -24.17 -10.51 -45.51
C ILE A 177 -23.98 -11.85 -46.24
N THR A 178 -23.45 -12.88 -45.57
CA THR A 178 -23.29 -14.21 -46.19
C THR A 178 -24.63 -14.86 -46.53
N THR A 179 -25.63 -14.77 -45.65
CA THR A 179 -26.97 -15.36 -45.89
C THR A 179 -27.73 -14.68 -47.03
N VAL A 180 -27.57 -13.36 -47.23
CA VAL A 180 -28.19 -12.63 -48.34
C VAL A 180 -27.51 -12.93 -49.68
N ARG A 181 -26.24 -13.33 -49.68
CA ARG A 181 -25.49 -13.70 -50.89
C ARG A 181 -25.87 -15.09 -51.39
N ASP A 182 -26.11 -16.02 -50.48
CA ASP A 182 -26.51 -17.39 -50.81
C ASP A 182 -27.97 -17.51 -51.23
N SER A 183 -28.85 -16.58 -50.82
CA SER A 183 -30.25 -16.53 -51.28
C SER A 183 -30.45 -15.89 -52.66
N LYS A 184 -29.38 -15.41 -53.32
CA LYS A 184 -29.40 -14.80 -54.65
C LYS A 184 -28.73 -15.66 -55.74
N LYS A 185 -28.27 -16.86 -55.39
CA LYS A 185 -27.84 -17.91 -56.32
C LYS A 185 -28.92 -18.97 -56.40
#